data_AF-M3GTQ7-F1
#
_entry.id   AF-M3GTQ7-F1
#
_cell.length_a   1.000
_cell.length_b   1.000
_cell.length_c   1.000
_cell.angle_alpha   90.00
_cell.angle_beta   90.00
_cell.angle_gamma   90.00
#
_symmetry.space_group_name_H-M   'P 1'
#
loop_
_entity.id
_entity.type
_entity.pdbx_description
1 polymer ?
#
loop_
_entity_poly.entity_id
_entity_poly.type
_entity_poly.pdbx_seq_one_letter_code
_entity_poly.pdbx_strand_id
1 'polypeptide(L)'
;MSKPKNRAEELLDELIKGKTAEELIGQEGLLKQLTKSLVERAMQGEMTHHLGYEKHASSGNNSGNSRNGKSSKKLKGDFGTIDLEIPRDRNGSFEPQIIQKGQSRFTGFDDKIISMYSRGMTTREISEHLKEIYQSPSEDMAKKCLDDFSAKWDSQYPMISKSWRNNWESVIPFLAYPPNIRKAIYTTNAIESMNMGLRKIIKNRGSFPNDEAAIKLLYLALKNMSKKWTMPIQDWGKAMNQFSILFGDRLKLDSF
;
A
#
# COMPACT_ATOMS: atom_id res chain seq x y z
N MET A 1 -32.49 -5.66 -7.27
CA MET A 1 -32.05 -5.50 -8.68
C MET A 1 -30.53 -5.61 -8.71
N SER A 2 -29.97 -6.55 -9.47
CA SER A 2 -28.51 -6.71 -9.61
C SER A 2 -27.90 -5.42 -10.16
N LYS A 3 -26.80 -4.94 -9.57
CA LYS A 3 -26.03 -3.85 -10.16
C LYS A 3 -25.61 -4.23 -11.59
N PRO A 4 -25.60 -3.30 -12.55
CA PRO A 4 -25.11 -3.57 -13.90
C PRO A 4 -23.64 -3.98 -13.81
N LYS A 5 -23.30 -5.15 -14.38
CA LYS A 5 -21.90 -5.61 -14.45
C LYS A 5 -21.09 -4.60 -15.24
N ASN A 6 -19.92 -4.24 -14.73
CA ASN A 6 -19.03 -3.37 -15.49
C ASN A 6 -18.34 -4.18 -16.62
N ARG A 7 -17.82 -3.50 -17.64
CA ARG A 7 -17.18 -4.15 -18.80
C ARG A 7 -16.04 -5.11 -18.41
N ALA A 8 -15.36 -4.86 -17.29
CA ALA A 8 -14.28 -5.71 -16.81
C ALA A 8 -14.81 -7.05 -16.26
N GLU A 9 -15.94 -7.03 -15.54
CA GLU A 9 -16.61 -8.24 -15.06
C GLU A 9 -17.12 -9.10 -16.21
N GLU A 10 -17.67 -8.49 -17.28
CA GLU A 10 -18.08 -9.21 -18.49
C GLU A 10 -16.90 -9.93 -19.17
N LEU A 11 -15.77 -9.24 -19.32
CA LEU A 11 -14.56 -9.82 -19.90
C LEU A 11 -13.99 -10.93 -19.01
N LEU A 12 -14.06 -10.78 -17.69
CA LEU A 12 -13.61 -11.80 -16.75
C LEU A 12 -14.48 -13.05 -16.84
N ASP A 13 -15.79 -12.89 -16.90
CA ASP A 13 -16.75 -13.98 -17.10
C ASP A 13 -16.47 -14.70 -18.41
N GLU A 14 -16.24 -13.95 -19.50
CA GLU A 14 -15.87 -14.51 -20.80
C GLU A 14 -14.54 -15.29 -20.75
N LEU A 15 -13.53 -14.74 -20.06
CA LEU A 15 -12.22 -15.37 -19.91
C LEU A 15 -12.25 -16.65 -19.08
N ILE A 16 -13.17 -16.74 -18.10
CA ILE A 16 -13.29 -17.89 -17.18
C ILE A 16 -14.25 -18.96 -17.73
N LYS A 17 -15.20 -18.57 -18.58
CA LYS A 17 -16.26 -19.45 -19.08
C LYS A 17 -15.72 -20.75 -19.68
N GLY A 18 -16.16 -21.86 -19.12
CA GLY A 18 -15.84 -23.21 -19.63
C GLY A 18 -14.40 -23.66 -19.36
N LYS A 19 -13.61 -22.92 -18.59
CA LYS A 19 -12.25 -23.33 -18.20
C LYS A 19 -12.25 -24.05 -16.86
N THR A 20 -11.39 -25.07 -16.78
CA THR A 20 -11.11 -25.80 -15.54
C THR A 20 -10.18 -25.00 -14.62
N ALA A 21 -10.10 -25.39 -13.35
CA ALA A 21 -9.15 -24.79 -12.41
C ALA A 21 -7.70 -24.88 -12.93
N GLU A 22 -7.29 -26.02 -13.49
CA GLU A 22 -5.93 -26.19 -14.03
C GLU A 22 -5.66 -25.24 -15.22
N GLU A 23 -6.64 -25.05 -16.11
CA GLU A 23 -6.51 -24.10 -17.24
C GLU A 23 -6.49 -22.63 -16.80
N LEU A 24 -6.99 -22.32 -15.61
CA LEU A 24 -7.01 -20.96 -15.06
C LEU A 24 -5.75 -20.66 -14.24
N ILE A 25 -5.41 -21.54 -13.31
CA ILE A 25 -4.39 -21.32 -12.26
C ILE A 25 -3.22 -22.32 -12.29
N GLY A 26 -3.24 -23.29 -13.21
CA GLY A 26 -2.15 -24.27 -13.37
C GLY A 26 -0.83 -23.64 -13.82
N GLN A 27 0.23 -24.45 -13.90
CA GLN A 27 1.59 -23.96 -14.19
C GLN A 27 1.74 -23.26 -15.55
N GLU A 28 0.83 -23.52 -16.50
CA GLU A 28 0.73 -22.81 -17.79
C GLU A 28 -0.67 -22.18 -18.00
N GLY A 29 -1.41 -22.00 -16.90
CA GLY A 29 -2.77 -21.51 -16.89
C GLY A 29 -2.91 -20.05 -17.34
N LEU A 30 -4.15 -19.66 -17.61
CA LEU A 30 -4.53 -18.34 -18.12
C LEU A 30 -3.97 -17.18 -17.29
N LEU A 31 -3.96 -17.31 -15.96
CA LEU A 31 -3.46 -16.27 -15.05
C LEU A 31 -1.99 -15.94 -15.33
N LYS A 32 -1.16 -16.96 -15.57
CA LYS A 32 0.26 -16.80 -15.91
C LYS A 32 0.43 -16.08 -17.25
N GLN A 33 -0.36 -16.47 -18.25
CA GLN A 33 -0.33 -15.87 -19.59
C GLN A 33 -0.77 -14.40 -19.57
N LEU A 34 -1.83 -14.09 -18.82
CA LEU A 34 -2.33 -12.73 -18.63
C LEU A 34 -1.32 -11.87 -17.88
N THR A 35 -0.71 -12.40 -16.82
CA THR A 35 0.33 -11.72 -16.04
C THR A 35 1.53 -11.37 -16.91
N LYS A 36 2.03 -12.34 -17.70
CA LYS A 36 3.09 -12.10 -18.70
C LYS A 36 2.70 -10.97 -19.65
N SER A 37 1.54 -11.10 -20.27
CA SER A 37 1.00 -10.15 -21.24
C SER A 37 0.84 -8.73 -20.70
N LEU A 38 0.40 -8.59 -19.45
CA LEU A 38 0.19 -7.32 -18.78
C LEU A 38 1.53 -6.65 -18.47
N VAL A 39 2.46 -7.39 -17.85
CA VAL A 39 3.77 -6.90 -17.46
C VAL A 39 4.58 -6.46 -18.69
N GLU A 40 4.59 -7.25 -19.76
CA GLU A 40 5.29 -6.88 -20.99
C GLU A 40 4.71 -5.62 -21.64
N ARG A 41 3.38 -5.50 -21.74
CA ARG A 41 2.73 -4.30 -22.28
C ARG A 41 3.02 -3.06 -21.44
N ALA A 42 2.98 -3.19 -20.12
CA ALA A 42 3.25 -2.07 -19.23
C ALA A 42 4.71 -1.59 -19.36
N MET A 43 5.68 -2.51 -19.49
CA MET A 43 7.07 -2.14 -19.78
C MET A 43 7.26 -1.54 -21.18
N GLN A 44 6.47 -1.94 -22.19
CA GLN A 44 6.48 -1.26 -23.49
C GLN A 44 6.00 0.20 -23.36
N GLY A 45 4.97 0.44 -22.53
CA GLY A 45 4.49 1.77 -22.18
C GLY A 45 5.55 2.61 -21.46
N GLU A 46 6.27 2.03 -20.49
CA GLU A 46 7.43 2.70 -19.86
C GLU A 46 8.49 3.08 -20.89
N MET A 47 8.77 2.21 -21.86
CA MET A 47 9.73 2.51 -22.92
C MET A 47 9.23 3.61 -23.87
N THR A 48 7.93 3.64 -24.18
CA THR A 48 7.33 4.75 -24.94
C THR A 48 7.51 6.06 -24.20
N HIS A 49 7.22 6.07 -22.90
CA HIS A 49 7.40 7.25 -22.07
C HIS A 49 8.87 7.67 -21.97
N HIS A 50 9.80 6.71 -21.79
CA HIS A 50 11.25 6.96 -21.71
C HIS A 50 11.81 7.57 -23.00
N LEU A 51 11.40 7.06 -24.16
CA LEU A 51 11.87 7.56 -25.45
C LEU A 51 11.10 8.81 -25.92
N GLY A 52 9.90 9.05 -25.37
CA GLY A 52 9.02 10.14 -25.78
C GLY A 52 8.26 9.88 -27.07
N TYR A 53 8.27 8.65 -27.59
CA TYR A 53 7.58 8.29 -28.83
C TYR A 53 7.21 6.81 -28.90
N GLU A 54 6.17 6.53 -29.70
CA GLU A 54 5.63 5.20 -29.92
C GLU A 54 6.52 4.33 -30.82
N LYS A 55 6.37 3.02 -30.71
CA LYS A 55 7.10 2.08 -31.58
C LYS A 55 6.78 2.37 -33.05
N HIS A 56 7.82 2.55 -33.88
CA HIS A 56 7.72 2.90 -35.30
C HIS A 56 7.19 4.30 -35.60
N ALA A 57 7.02 5.17 -34.61
CA ALA A 57 6.66 6.57 -34.85
C ALA A 57 7.81 7.34 -35.51
N SER A 58 7.49 8.16 -36.50
CA SER A 58 8.46 9.03 -37.21
C SER A 58 9.11 10.07 -36.30
N SER A 59 8.45 10.44 -35.19
CA SER A 59 9.00 11.33 -34.15
C SER A 59 10.26 10.79 -33.48
N GLY A 60 10.53 9.47 -33.59
CA GLY A 60 11.75 8.88 -33.09
C GLY A 60 12.99 9.10 -33.97
N ASN A 61 12.81 9.56 -35.21
CA ASN A 61 13.92 9.79 -36.13
C ASN A 61 14.82 10.94 -35.62
N ASN A 62 16.14 10.71 -35.62
CA ASN A 62 17.14 11.68 -35.12
C ASN A 62 16.96 12.10 -33.64
N SER A 63 16.21 11.34 -32.83
CA SER A 63 16.00 11.63 -31.41
C SER A 63 17.20 11.30 -30.50
N GLY A 64 18.27 10.72 -31.04
CA GLY A 64 19.49 10.36 -30.31
C GLY A 64 19.42 9.04 -29.52
N ASN A 65 18.23 8.45 -29.33
CA ASN A 65 18.07 7.12 -28.74
C ASN A 65 16.93 6.34 -29.43
N SER A 66 17.05 5.02 -29.51
CA SER A 66 16.05 4.18 -30.17
C SER A 66 15.86 2.82 -29.53
N ARG A 67 14.72 2.19 -29.76
CA ARG A 67 14.46 0.82 -29.32
C ARG A 67 15.45 -0.12 -30.01
N ASN A 68 16.09 -1.00 -29.24
CA ASN A 68 17.09 -1.95 -29.72
C ASN A 68 16.80 -3.37 -29.24
N GLY A 69 15.69 -3.92 -29.74
CA GLY A 69 15.27 -5.29 -29.43
C GLY A 69 14.77 -5.47 -28.00
N LYS A 70 14.92 -6.71 -27.51
CA LYS A 70 14.41 -7.15 -26.21
C LYS A 70 15.45 -8.04 -25.51
N SER A 71 15.35 -8.15 -24.19
CA SER A 71 16.12 -9.12 -23.38
C SER A 71 15.16 -10.07 -22.69
N SER A 72 15.54 -11.35 -22.64
CA SER A 72 14.81 -12.33 -21.85
C SER A 72 15.13 -12.16 -20.37
N LYS A 73 14.11 -12.32 -19.52
CA LYS A 73 14.26 -12.39 -18.06
C LYS A 73 13.29 -13.42 -17.50
N LYS A 74 13.82 -14.38 -16.73
CA LYS A 74 13.00 -15.29 -15.93
C LYS A 74 12.56 -14.61 -14.64
N LEU A 75 11.24 -14.50 -14.45
CA LEU A 75 10.61 -13.91 -13.29
C LEU A 75 9.93 -15.01 -12.46
N LYS A 76 10.26 -15.09 -11.18
CA LYS A 76 9.64 -16.05 -10.24
C LYS A 76 8.61 -15.33 -9.36
N GLY A 77 7.40 -15.88 -9.26
CA GLY A 77 6.34 -15.40 -8.37
C GLY A 77 5.43 -16.56 -7.94
N ASP A 78 4.29 -16.23 -7.33
CA ASP A 78 3.35 -17.23 -6.80
C ASP A 78 2.58 -17.97 -7.92
N PHE A 79 2.50 -17.36 -9.11
CA PHE A 79 2.06 -17.98 -10.37
C PHE A 79 3.14 -18.87 -11.04
N GLY A 80 4.23 -19.18 -10.33
CA GLY A 80 5.38 -19.93 -10.84
C GLY A 80 6.40 -19.07 -11.57
N THR A 81 7.09 -19.65 -12.56
CA THR A 81 8.15 -18.95 -13.32
C THR A 81 7.63 -18.50 -14.67
N ILE A 82 7.74 -17.20 -14.96
CA ILE A 82 7.39 -16.58 -16.24
C ILE A 82 8.66 -16.13 -16.95
N ASP A 83 8.76 -16.45 -18.24
CA ASP A 83 9.79 -15.91 -19.12
C ASP A 83 9.25 -14.64 -19.80
N LEU A 84 9.84 -13.49 -19.46
CA LEU A 84 9.46 -12.17 -19.93
C LEU A 84 10.42 -11.63 -20.99
N GLU A 85 9.88 -10.88 -21.94
CA GLU A 85 10.66 -10.08 -22.88
C GLU A 85 10.65 -8.59 -22.51
N ILE A 86 11.80 -8.10 -22.05
CA ILE A 86 11.96 -6.71 -21.59
C ILE A 86 12.48 -5.85 -22.73
N PRO A 87 11.83 -4.72 -23.06
CA PRO A 87 12.33 -3.80 -24.09
C PRO A 87 13.66 -3.19 -23.70
N ARG A 88 14.50 -2.93 -24.71
CA ARG A 88 15.79 -2.25 -24.55
C ARG A 88 15.88 -1.05 -25.46
N ASP A 89 16.60 -0.04 -25.00
CA ASP A 89 17.02 1.09 -25.81
C ASP A 89 18.48 0.90 -26.27
N ARG A 90 18.88 1.66 -27.28
CA ARG A 90 20.19 1.57 -27.92
C ARG A 90 21.30 2.08 -27.01
N ASN A 91 21.00 3.12 -26.23
CA ASN A 91 21.96 3.75 -25.33
C ASN A 91 22.05 3.02 -23.96
N GLY A 92 21.18 2.04 -23.70
CA GLY A 92 21.13 1.30 -22.45
C GLY A 92 20.66 2.12 -21.24
N SER A 93 20.11 3.32 -21.47
CA SER A 93 19.68 4.27 -20.44
C SER A 93 18.30 3.97 -19.89
N PHE A 94 17.55 3.02 -20.47
CA PHE A 94 16.24 2.64 -19.96
C PHE A 94 16.34 1.92 -18.61
N GLU A 95 15.62 2.42 -17.61
CA GLU A 95 15.51 1.83 -16.27
C GLU A 95 14.04 1.46 -15.95
N PRO A 96 13.64 0.19 -16.16
CA PRO A 96 12.27 -0.24 -15.94
C PRO A 96 11.87 -0.12 -14.46
N GLN A 97 10.66 0.39 -14.22
CA GLN A 97 10.16 0.61 -12.85
C GLN A 97 9.30 -0.56 -12.37
N ILE A 98 8.50 -1.17 -13.26
CA ILE A 98 7.66 -2.32 -12.91
C ILE A 98 8.49 -3.52 -12.45
N ILE A 99 9.58 -3.84 -13.18
CA ILE A 99 10.57 -4.88 -12.82
C ILE A 99 11.97 -4.29 -13.01
N GLN A 100 12.65 -4.02 -11.89
CA GLN A 100 13.97 -3.40 -11.91
C GLN A 100 15.02 -4.30 -12.57
N LYS A 101 16.14 -3.70 -13.02
CA LYS A 101 17.30 -4.44 -13.51
C LYS A 101 17.82 -5.37 -12.40
N GLY A 102 18.20 -6.60 -12.75
CA GLY A 102 18.66 -7.62 -11.78
C GLY A 102 17.56 -8.27 -10.92
N GLN A 103 16.36 -7.69 -10.83
CA GLN A 103 15.25 -8.29 -10.08
C GLN A 103 14.73 -9.55 -10.78
N SER A 104 14.84 -10.72 -10.12
CA SER A 104 14.42 -12.03 -10.63
C SER A 104 13.22 -12.63 -9.88
N ARG A 105 12.85 -12.05 -8.74
CA ARG A 105 11.64 -12.38 -7.99
C ARG A 105 10.65 -11.23 -8.04
N PHE A 106 9.40 -11.56 -8.34
CA PHE A 106 8.28 -10.63 -8.30
C PHE A 106 7.50 -10.83 -7.02
N THR A 107 8.13 -10.46 -5.90
CA THR A 107 7.47 -10.41 -4.61
C THR A 107 6.51 -9.23 -4.58
N GLY A 108 5.30 -9.43 -4.07
CA GLY A 108 4.27 -8.38 -4.03
C GLY A 108 3.62 -8.11 -5.38
N PHE A 109 3.57 -9.10 -6.29
CA PHE A 109 2.65 -9.01 -7.42
C PHE A 109 1.23 -8.91 -6.92
N ASP A 110 0.87 -9.65 -5.87
CA ASP A 110 -0.41 -9.54 -5.21
C ASP A 110 -0.62 -8.12 -4.65
N ASP A 111 0.38 -7.50 -4.03
CA ASP A 111 0.31 -6.09 -3.59
C ASP A 111 0.13 -5.11 -4.78
N LYS A 112 0.74 -5.42 -5.93
CA LYS A 112 0.63 -4.63 -7.17
C LYS A 112 -0.65 -4.91 -7.96
N ILE A 113 -1.20 -6.12 -7.89
CA ILE A 113 -2.51 -6.54 -8.41
C ILE A 113 -3.60 -5.93 -7.53
N ILE A 114 -3.44 -5.93 -6.21
CA ILE A 114 -4.23 -5.13 -5.27
C ILE A 114 -4.12 -3.64 -5.63
N SER A 115 -2.92 -3.15 -5.99
CA SER A 115 -2.75 -1.78 -6.50
C SER A 115 -3.41 -1.52 -7.88
N MET A 116 -3.59 -2.55 -8.72
CA MET A 116 -4.26 -2.42 -10.03
C MET A 116 -5.79 -2.64 -9.95
N TYR A 117 -6.28 -3.53 -9.08
CA TYR A 117 -7.69 -3.59 -8.66
C TYR A 117 -8.09 -2.31 -7.94
N SER A 118 -7.16 -1.65 -7.25
CA SER A 118 -7.37 -0.33 -6.65
C SER A 118 -7.47 0.82 -7.67
N ARG A 119 -7.31 0.55 -8.98
CA ARG A 119 -7.73 1.46 -10.07
C ARG A 119 -9.19 1.31 -10.48
N GLY A 120 -9.97 0.45 -9.81
CA GLY A 120 -11.41 0.29 -10.04
C GLY A 120 -12.32 0.65 -8.87
N MET A 121 -11.96 0.33 -7.63
CA MET A 121 -12.66 0.70 -6.37
C MET A 121 -11.63 0.75 -5.23
N THR A 122 -11.69 1.78 -4.38
CA THR A 122 -10.48 2.41 -3.84
C THR A 122 -10.08 1.95 -2.44
N THR A 123 -8.77 1.94 -2.14
CA THR A 123 -8.23 1.88 -0.76
C THR A 123 -8.89 2.89 0.18
N ARG A 124 -9.45 3.98 -0.37
CA ARG A 124 -10.26 4.95 0.36
C ARG A 124 -11.55 4.35 0.90
N GLU A 125 -12.28 3.55 0.13
CA GLU A 125 -13.52 2.88 0.60
C GLU A 125 -13.23 1.91 1.74
N ILE A 126 -12.17 1.09 1.64
CA ILE A 126 -11.74 0.23 2.74
C ILE A 126 -11.37 1.09 3.95
N SER A 127 -10.61 2.18 3.75
CA SER A 127 -10.24 3.09 4.84
C SER A 127 -11.45 3.80 5.47
N GLU A 128 -12.48 4.12 4.69
CA GLU A 128 -13.71 4.76 5.13
C GLU A 128 -14.54 3.80 5.98
N HIS A 129 -14.74 2.57 5.52
CA HIS A 129 -15.43 1.54 6.31
C HIS A 129 -14.65 1.18 7.59
N LEU A 130 -13.32 1.16 7.57
CA LEU A 130 -12.52 0.96 8.78
C LEU A 130 -12.59 2.18 9.72
N LYS A 131 -12.72 3.40 9.18
CA LYS A 131 -12.95 4.61 9.98
C LYS A 131 -14.30 4.57 10.68
N GLU A 132 -15.34 3.98 10.09
CA GLU A 132 -16.64 3.81 10.74
C GLU A 132 -16.53 3.04 12.05
N ILE A 133 -15.66 2.02 12.11
CA ILE A 133 -15.38 1.27 13.34
C ILE A 133 -14.77 2.20 14.40
N TYR A 134 -13.75 2.99 14.04
CA TYR A 134 -13.09 3.93 14.96
C TYR A 134 -13.97 5.12 15.40
N GLN A 135 -14.89 5.55 14.53
CA GLN A 135 -15.79 6.68 14.81
C GLN A 135 -17.08 6.25 15.52
N SER A 136 -17.27 4.95 15.72
CA SER A 136 -18.46 4.41 16.36
C SER A 136 -18.64 4.96 17.78
N PRO A 137 -19.88 5.31 18.18
CA PRO A 137 -20.14 5.91 19.49
C PRO A 137 -19.97 4.92 20.64
N SER A 138 -20.20 3.62 20.39
CA SER A 138 -20.17 2.53 21.37
C SER A 138 -19.51 1.27 20.80
N GLU A 139 -19.16 0.35 21.69
CA GLU A 139 -18.63 -0.97 21.33
C GLU A 139 -19.57 -1.78 20.45
N ASP A 140 -20.85 -1.84 20.80
CA ASP A 140 -21.85 -2.60 20.04
C ASP A 140 -21.98 -2.10 18.61
N MET A 141 -21.94 -0.77 18.42
CA MET A 141 -21.96 -0.16 17.09
C MET A 141 -20.68 -0.45 16.31
N ALA A 142 -19.52 -0.39 16.97
CA ALA A 142 -18.25 -0.72 16.34
C ALA A 142 -18.19 -2.18 15.89
N LYS A 143 -18.73 -3.09 16.71
CA LYS A 143 -18.83 -4.51 16.39
C LYS A 143 -19.72 -4.75 15.18
N LYS A 144 -20.87 -4.06 15.13
CA LYS A 144 -21.76 -4.07 13.95
C LYS A 144 -21.04 -3.56 12.70
N CYS A 145 -20.32 -2.44 12.78
CA CYS A 145 -19.52 -1.92 11.66
C CYS A 145 -18.44 -2.92 11.22
N LEU A 146 -17.82 -3.66 12.15
CA LEU A 146 -16.86 -4.71 11.82
C LEU A 146 -17.53 -5.92 11.14
N ASP A 147 -18.74 -6.29 11.57
CA ASP A 147 -19.52 -7.35 10.93
C ASP A 147 -19.97 -6.95 9.51
N ASP A 148 -20.43 -5.72 9.33
CA ASP A 148 -20.78 -5.14 8.01
C ASP A 148 -19.55 -5.05 7.09
N PHE A 149 -18.39 -4.66 7.65
CA PHE A 149 -17.11 -4.70 6.95
C PHE A 149 -16.77 -6.13 6.51
N SER A 150 -16.91 -7.10 7.41
CA SER A 150 -16.61 -8.50 7.15
C SER A 150 -17.49 -9.05 6.03
N ALA A 151 -18.79 -8.80 6.08
CA ALA A 151 -19.75 -9.22 5.06
C ALA A 151 -19.43 -8.68 3.67
N LYS A 152 -18.93 -7.43 3.60
CA LYS A 152 -18.57 -6.78 2.34
C LYS A 152 -17.21 -7.22 1.82
N TRP A 153 -16.21 -7.37 2.68
CA TRP A 153 -14.80 -7.44 2.29
C TRP A 153 -14.14 -8.80 2.50
N ASP A 154 -14.68 -9.70 3.32
CA ASP A 154 -14.00 -10.96 3.65
C ASP A 154 -13.86 -11.92 2.46
N SER A 155 -14.74 -11.81 1.46
CA SER A 155 -14.62 -12.59 0.23
C SER A 155 -13.32 -12.31 -0.53
N GLN A 156 -12.77 -11.09 -0.39
CA GLN A 156 -11.55 -10.65 -1.07
C GLN A 156 -10.37 -10.45 -0.10
N TYR A 157 -10.65 -10.00 1.12
CA TYR A 157 -9.66 -9.60 2.12
C TYR A 157 -9.96 -10.20 3.51
N PRO A 158 -10.04 -11.54 3.64
CA PRO A 158 -10.47 -12.21 4.88
C PRO A 158 -9.53 -11.95 6.07
N MET A 159 -8.29 -11.55 5.82
CA MET A 159 -7.31 -11.31 6.88
C MET A 159 -7.53 -9.99 7.61
N ILE A 160 -8.21 -9.01 6.99
CA ILE A 160 -8.41 -7.70 7.63
C ILE A 160 -9.34 -7.88 8.83
N SER A 161 -10.56 -8.37 8.60
CA SER A 161 -11.53 -8.60 9.68
C SER A 161 -11.01 -9.56 10.74
N LYS A 162 -10.33 -10.64 10.32
CA LYS A 162 -9.71 -11.61 11.24
C LYS A 162 -8.69 -10.94 12.17
N SER A 163 -7.82 -10.09 11.64
CA SER A 163 -6.86 -9.33 12.45
C SER A 163 -7.55 -8.42 13.46
N TRP A 164 -8.61 -7.72 13.02
CA TRP A 164 -9.42 -6.87 13.90
C TRP A 164 -10.10 -7.64 15.02
N ARG A 165 -10.69 -8.81 14.72
CA ARG A 165 -11.32 -9.68 15.72
C ARG A 165 -10.30 -10.22 16.72
N ASN A 166 -9.14 -10.65 16.24
CA ASN A 166 -8.07 -11.16 17.10
C ASN A 166 -7.51 -10.09 18.06
N ASN A 167 -7.49 -8.83 17.63
CA ASN A 167 -6.97 -7.71 18.42
C ASN A 167 -8.09 -6.87 19.07
N TRP A 168 -9.34 -7.35 19.05
CA TRP A 168 -10.51 -6.57 19.44
C TRP A 168 -10.39 -6.01 20.85
N GLU A 169 -9.97 -6.84 21.81
CA GLU A 169 -9.78 -6.46 23.21
C GLU A 169 -8.72 -5.37 23.40
N SER A 170 -7.75 -5.28 22.50
CA SER A 170 -6.72 -4.23 22.51
C SER A 170 -7.20 -2.93 21.86
N VAL A 171 -8.11 -3.02 20.89
CA VAL A 171 -8.62 -1.86 20.14
C VAL A 171 -9.80 -1.22 20.87
N ILE A 172 -10.69 -2.02 21.47
CA ILE A 172 -11.94 -1.53 22.03
C ILE A 172 -11.83 -0.47 23.13
N PRO A 173 -10.80 -0.48 24.03
CA PRO A 173 -10.68 0.55 25.05
C PRO A 173 -10.54 1.96 24.48
N PHE A 174 -10.11 2.09 23.21
CA PHE A 174 -10.10 3.36 22.49
C PHE A 174 -11.48 4.03 22.45
N LEU A 175 -12.55 3.26 22.33
CA LEU A 175 -13.92 3.79 22.26
C LEU A 175 -14.43 4.29 23.62
N ALA A 176 -13.79 3.92 24.73
CA ALA A 176 -14.15 4.45 26.04
C ALA A 176 -13.84 5.95 26.18
N TYR A 177 -12.95 6.49 25.33
CA TYR A 177 -12.60 7.91 25.36
C TYR A 177 -13.60 8.78 24.59
N PRO A 178 -13.81 10.05 24.98
CA PRO A 178 -14.57 11.03 24.20
C PRO A 178 -13.95 11.33 22.81
N PRO A 179 -14.74 11.80 21.83
CA PRO A 179 -14.26 12.06 20.46
C PRO A 179 -13.03 12.98 20.35
N ASN A 180 -12.91 13.99 21.22
CA ASN A 180 -11.76 14.89 21.24
C ASN A 180 -10.45 14.17 21.62
N ILE A 181 -10.52 13.23 22.57
CA ILE A 181 -9.38 12.40 22.98
C ILE A 181 -9.09 11.37 21.89
N ARG A 182 -10.12 10.70 21.36
CA ARG A 182 -9.98 9.75 20.25
C ARG A 182 -9.28 10.37 19.05
N LYS A 183 -9.66 11.59 18.67
CA LYS A 183 -9.02 12.33 17.56
C LYS A 183 -7.53 12.58 17.82
N ALA A 184 -7.16 12.97 19.04
CA ALA A 184 -5.75 13.17 19.39
C ALA A 184 -4.94 11.87 19.29
N ILE A 185 -5.50 10.74 19.76
CA ILE A 185 -4.86 9.42 19.71
C ILE A 185 -4.75 8.89 18.27
N TYR A 186 -5.82 9.05 17.47
CA TYR A 186 -5.94 8.49 16.13
C TYR A 186 -5.06 9.20 15.08
N THR A 187 -4.62 10.44 15.33
CA THR A 187 -3.77 11.15 14.35
C THR A 187 -2.41 10.46 14.19
N THR A 188 -2.19 9.80 13.06
CA THR A 188 -0.93 9.09 12.78
C THR A 188 0.17 10.04 12.28
N ASN A 189 -0.16 11.28 11.92
CA ASN A 189 0.77 12.26 11.34
C ASN A 189 2.09 12.39 12.11
N ALA A 190 2.04 12.42 13.46
CA ALA A 190 3.25 12.54 14.28
C ALA A 190 4.13 11.27 14.18
N ILE A 191 3.51 10.10 14.29
CA ILE A 191 4.19 8.80 14.22
C ILE A 191 4.72 8.55 12.80
N GLU A 192 3.93 8.85 11.77
CA GLU A 192 4.31 8.73 10.37
C GLU A 192 5.45 9.67 10.01
N SER A 193 5.38 10.95 10.41
CA SER A 193 6.45 11.91 10.18
C SER A 193 7.75 11.48 10.86
N MET A 194 7.69 10.99 12.11
CA MET A 194 8.84 10.47 12.84
C MET A 194 9.43 9.25 12.11
N ASN A 195 8.60 8.25 11.80
CA ASN A 195 9.02 7.04 11.11
C ASN A 195 9.61 7.33 9.72
N MET A 196 9.02 8.27 8.97
CA MET A 196 9.55 8.71 7.68
C MET A 196 10.94 9.34 7.85
N GLY A 197 11.12 10.22 8.84
CA GLY A 197 12.40 10.85 9.15
C GLY A 197 13.48 9.82 9.50
N LEU A 198 13.14 8.85 10.36
CA LEU A 198 14.02 7.72 10.69
C LEU A 198 14.36 6.88 9.45
N ARG A 199 13.37 6.47 8.66
CA ARG A 199 13.55 5.70 7.42
C ARG A 199 14.48 6.41 6.44
N LYS A 200 14.36 7.74 6.29
CA LYS A 200 15.23 8.53 5.40
C LYS A 200 16.69 8.48 5.83
N ILE A 201 16.96 8.47 7.13
CA ILE A 201 18.32 8.44 7.69
C ILE A 201 18.94 7.05 7.54
N ILE A 202 18.16 6.00 7.78
CA ILE A 202 18.63 4.61 7.68
C ILE A 202 18.71 4.11 6.22
N LYS A 203 17.99 4.70 5.27
CA LYS A 203 17.97 4.25 3.86
C LYS A 203 19.37 4.17 3.23
N ASN A 204 20.30 5.02 3.68
CA ASN A 204 21.68 5.07 3.18
C ASN A 204 22.66 4.22 4.02
N ARG A 205 22.16 3.40 4.95
CA ARG A 205 22.94 2.53 5.83
C ARG A 205 22.46 1.08 5.62
N GLY A 206 23.24 0.31 4.87
CA GLY A 206 22.91 -1.10 4.59
C GLY A 206 23.11 -2.05 5.79
N SER A 207 23.97 -1.69 6.74
CA SER A 207 24.19 -2.42 7.99
C SER A 207 24.75 -1.50 9.08
N PHE A 208 24.66 -1.94 10.33
CA PHE A 208 25.27 -1.29 11.49
C PHE A 208 26.36 -2.20 12.08
N PRO A 209 27.49 -1.64 12.55
CA PRO A 209 28.59 -2.43 13.10
C PRO A 209 28.28 -3.02 14.49
N ASN A 210 27.41 -2.37 15.27
CA ASN A 210 26.90 -2.83 16.56
C ASN A 210 25.63 -2.06 16.95
N ASP A 211 24.96 -2.52 18.01
CA ASP A 211 23.71 -1.92 18.51
C ASP A 211 23.90 -0.48 18.98
N GLU A 212 25.04 -0.17 19.60
CA GLU A 212 25.33 1.19 20.08
C GLU A 212 25.40 2.20 18.93
N ALA A 213 25.99 1.82 17.79
CA ALA A 213 26.05 2.65 16.60
C ALA A 213 24.64 2.90 16.01
N ALA A 214 23.77 1.89 16.04
CA ALA A 214 22.37 2.03 15.62
C ALA A 214 21.61 2.98 16.56
N ILE A 215 21.69 2.75 17.87
CA ILE A 215 21.05 3.57 18.90
C ILE A 215 21.53 5.03 18.81
N LYS A 216 22.84 5.27 18.69
CA LYS A 216 23.42 6.61 18.58
C LYS A 216 22.90 7.35 17.36
N LEU A 217 22.78 6.68 16.21
CA LEU A 217 22.22 7.30 15.00
C LEU A 217 20.74 7.65 15.16
N LEU A 218 19.93 6.71 15.68
CA LEU A 218 18.51 6.93 15.93
C LEU A 218 18.28 8.06 16.95
N TYR A 219 19.09 8.10 18.02
CA TYR A 219 19.04 9.17 19.02
C TYR A 219 19.35 10.54 18.40
N LEU A 220 20.42 10.67 17.61
CA LEU A 220 20.77 11.92 16.94
C LEU A 220 19.70 12.35 15.94
N ALA A 221 19.10 11.40 15.24
CA ALA A 221 17.97 11.63 14.34
C ALA A 221 16.77 12.21 15.10
N LEU A 222 16.36 11.56 16.19
CA LEU A 222 15.26 12.00 17.05
C LEU A 222 15.53 13.38 17.64
N LYS A 223 16.73 13.62 18.15
CA LYS A 223 17.15 14.92 18.71
C LYS A 223 17.11 16.06 17.67
N ASN A 224 17.40 15.77 16.41
CA ASN A 224 17.32 16.77 15.35
C ASN A 224 15.88 16.99 14.86
N MET A 225 15.06 15.94 14.83
CA MET A 225 13.64 16.06 14.49
C MET A 225 12.86 16.85 15.56
N SER A 226 13.12 16.58 16.84
CA SER A 226 12.40 17.21 17.95
C SER A 226 12.60 18.73 18.01
N LYS A 227 13.73 19.26 17.52
CA LYS A 227 13.95 20.72 17.38
C LYS A 227 12.90 21.42 16.53
N LYS A 228 12.21 20.69 15.64
CA LYS A 228 11.17 21.24 14.76
C LYS A 228 9.76 21.07 15.33
N TRP A 229 9.60 20.37 16.45
CA TRP A 229 8.31 20.13 17.10
C TRP A 229 7.97 21.28 18.04
N THR A 230 7.74 22.45 17.47
CA THR A 230 7.45 23.69 18.21
C THR A 230 5.96 23.94 18.38
N MET A 231 5.11 23.27 17.60
CA MET A 231 3.66 23.45 17.63
C MET A 231 2.98 22.36 18.46
N PRO A 232 1.98 22.70 19.30
CA PRO A 232 1.18 21.73 20.01
C PRO A 232 0.29 20.94 19.04
N ILE A 233 -0.17 19.77 19.50
CA ILE A 233 -1.13 18.95 18.75
C ILE A 233 -2.40 19.76 18.49
N GLN A 234 -2.95 19.66 17.28
CA GLN A 234 -4.18 20.35 16.91
C GLN A 234 -5.34 19.90 17.83
N ASP A 235 -6.18 20.85 18.26
CA ASP A 235 -7.29 20.61 19.19
C ASP A 235 -6.87 20.05 20.58
N TRP A 236 -5.58 20.06 20.93
CA TRP A 236 -5.09 19.50 22.20
C TRP A 236 -5.78 20.07 23.44
N GLY A 237 -6.07 21.38 23.47
CA GLY A 237 -6.78 22.00 24.59
C GLY A 237 -8.18 21.40 24.82
N LYS A 238 -8.91 21.05 23.74
CA LYS A 238 -10.23 20.40 23.85
C LYS A 238 -10.12 18.98 24.40
N ALA A 239 -9.07 18.25 24.02
CA ALA A 239 -8.78 16.93 24.57
C ALA A 239 -8.36 17.02 26.04
N MET A 240 -7.53 18.00 26.40
CA MET A 240 -7.06 18.23 27.77
C MET A 240 -8.20 18.53 28.75
N ASN A 241 -9.18 19.34 28.34
CA ASN A 241 -10.38 19.58 29.13
C ASN A 241 -11.14 18.28 29.42
N GLN A 242 -11.28 17.40 28.43
CA GLN A 242 -11.93 16.10 28.61
C GLN A 242 -11.11 15.15 29.49
N PHE A 243 -9.79 15.15 29.35
CA PHE A 243 -8.90 14.39 30.23
C PHE A 243 -9.00 14.85 31.68
N SER A 244 -9.11 16.16 31.91
CA SER A 244 -9.25 16.73 33.26
C SER A 244 -10.57 16.33 33.92
N ILE A 245 -11.64 16.18 33.14
CA ILE A 245 -12.93 15.67 33.64
C ILE A 245 -12.82 14.18 34.01
N LEU A 246 -12.21 13.37 33.16
CA LEU A 246 -12.13 11.92 33.35
C LEU A 246 -11.09 11.48 34.38
N PHE A 247 -10.02 12.26 34.53
CA PHE A 247 -8.84 11.89 35.32
C PHE A 247 -8.34 13.03 36.20
N GLY A 248 -9.23 13.91 36.68
CA GLY A 248 -8.87 15.11 37.45
C GLY A 248 -7.95 14.83 38.65
N ASP A 249 -8.13 13.71 39.34
CA ASP A 249 -7.27 13.30 40.46
C ASP A 249 -5.81 13.01 40.06
N ARG A 250 -5.57 12.75 38.76
CA ARG A 250 -4.26 12.45 38.18
C ARG A 250 -3.68 13.61 37.38
N LEU A 251 -4.52 14.56 36.94
CA LEU A 251 -4.15 15.67 36.08
C LEU A 251 -4.33 17.00 36.82
N LYS A 252 -3.22 17.60 37.24
CA LYS A 252 -3.20 18.95 37.80
C LYS A 252 -3.15 19.96 36.65
N LEU A 253 -4.20 20.75 36.51
CA LEU A 253 -4.31 21.77 35.45
C LEU A 253 -3.25 22.88 35.55
N ASP A 254 -2.64 23.06 36.73
CA ASP A 254 -1.65 24.11 37.00
C ASP A 254 -0.25 23.81 36.40
N SER A 255 -0.10 22.71 35.65
CA SER A 255 1.20 22.17 35.21
C SER A 255 1.53 22.38 33.72
N PHE A 256 0.73 23.17 32.98
CA PHE A 256 0.86 23.34 31.52
C PHE A 256 0.78 24.78 31.06
#